data_AF-A0A1Y1WS16-F1
#
_entry.id   AF-A0A1Y1WS16-F1
#
_cell.length_a   1.000
_cell.length_b   1.000
_cell.length_c   1.000
_cell.angle_alpha   90.00
_cell.angle_beta   90.00
_cell.angle_gamma   90.00
#
_symmetry.space_group_name_H-M   'P 1'
#
loop_
_entity.id
_entity.type
_entity.pdbx_description
1 polymer ?
#
loop_
_entity_poly.entity_id
_entity_poly.type
_entity_poly.pdbx_seq_one_letter_code
_entity_poly.pdbx_strand_id
1 'polypeptide(L)'
;MDILDLINPVQAAEERVYSCPWVGCKKAFKRRADLLRHHRIHTNERPFVCTESGCGQSFIQKSSLTIHMRTHSGERPFHCSWECCSKSFSDSSSLSRHRRIHAGDRPYQCHFSSCSKR
;
A
#
# COMPACT_ATOMS: atom_id res chain seq x y z
N MET A 1 -6.87 46.25 -8.89
CA MET A 1 -6.60 44.80 -8.98
C MET A 1 -7.60 44.28 -9.99
N ASP A 2 -7.19 44.20 -11.25
CA ASP A 2 -8.06 43.74 -12.32
C ASP A 2 -7.79 42.27 -12.64
N ILE A 3 -8.89 41.56 -12.87
CA ILE A 3 -9.02 40.10 -12.76
C ILE A 3 -8.79 39.39 -14.10
N LEU A 4 -8.32 40.08 -15.15
CA LEU A 4 -8.45 39.55 -16.53
C LEU A 4 -7.19 39.62 -17.43
N ASP A 5 -5.97 39.66 -16.88
CA ASP A 5 -4.73 39.65 -17.70
C ASP A 5 -3.84 38.39 -17.54
N LEU A 6 -4.41 37.23 -17.17
CA LEU A 6 -3.65 35.97 -17.09
C LEU A 6 -4.17 34.89 -18.06
N ILE A 7 -4.51 35.29 -19.28
CA ILE A 7 -4.82 34.34 -20.37
C ILE A 7 -3.87 34.61 -21.55
N ASN A 8 -2.68 34.00 -21.50
CA ASN A 8 -2.06 33.47 -22.71
C ASN A 8 -1.43 32.11 -22.38
N PRO A 9 -1.72 31.05 -23.15
CA PRO A 9 -1.43 29.68 -22.77
C PRO A 9 -0.01 29.33 -23.21
N VAL A 10 0.86 29.09 -22.24
CA VAL A 10 2.18 28.50 -22.49
C VAL A 10 2.22 27.14 -21.81
N GLN A 11 2.53 26.15 -22.62
CA GLN A 11 2.50 24.73 -22.34
C GLN A 11 3.39 24.34 -21.16
N ALA A 12 2.79 23.78 -20.12
CA ALA A 12 3.34 22.63 -19.40
C ALA A 12 2.19 21.97 -18.64
N ALA A 13 1.83 20.75 -19.03
CA ALA A 13 0.93 19.90 -18.26
C ALA A 13 1.65 19.46 -16.99
N GLU A 14 1.73 20.33 -15.99
CA GLU A 14 2.13 19.91 -14.64
C GLU A 14 0.97 19.09 -14.06
N GLU A 15 1.13 17.77 -13.99
CA GLU A 15 0.23 16.91 -13.23
C GLU A 15 0.07 17.54 -11.83
N ARG A 16 -1.14 17.98 -11.45
CA ARG A 16 -1.37 18.56 -10.13
C ARG A 16 -1.07 17.52 -9.06
N VAL A 17 0.08 17.64 -8.40
CA VAL A 17 0.48 16.76 -7.31
C VAL A 17 0.05 17.36 -5.96
N TYR A 18 -0.51 16.52 -5.10
CA TYR A 18 -0.89 16.85 -3.73
C TYR A 18 0.21 16.42 -2.77
N SER A 19 0.95 17.38 -2.23
CA SER A 19 2.04 17.14 -1.27
C SER A 19 1.53 17.05 0.16
N CYS A 20 2.18 16.21 0.97
CA CYS A 20 1.92 16.15 2.41
C CYS A 20 2.46 17.40 3.12
N PRO A 21 1.64 18.09 3.94
CA PRO A 21 2.07 19.28 4.67
C PRO A 21 2.77 18.95 6.00
N TRP A 22 2.89 17.68 6.39
CA TRP A 22 3.50 17.31 7.67
C TRP A 22 5.01 17.56 7.66
N VAL A 23 5.53 18.21 8.71
CA VAL A 23 6.95 18.57 8.80
C VAL A 23 7.83 17.30 8.72
N GLY A 24 8.77 17.28 7.77
CA GLY A 24 9.65 16.14 7.52
C GLY A 24 9.05 15.05 6.61
N CYS A 25 7.76 15.13 6.24
CA CYS A 25 7.16 14.22 5.27
C CYS A 25 7.34 14.75 3.84
N LYS A 26 8.06 13.99 3.00
CA LYS A 26 8.31 14.34 1.58
C LYS A 26 7.38 13.60 0.61
N LYS A 27 6.27 13.04 1.09
CA LYS A 27 5.34 12.26 0.25
C LYS A 27 4.42 13.18 -0.55
N ALA A 28 4.17 12.80 -1.80
CA ALA A 28 3.30 13.51 -2.72
C ALA A 28 2.46 12.52 -3.53
N PHE A 29 1.25 12.93 -3.93
CA PHE A 29 0.24 12.04 -4.47
C PHE A 29 -0.44 12.65 -5.70
N LYS A 30 -0.75 11.82 -6.71
CA LYS A 30 -1.49 12.27 -7.90
C LYS A 30 -2.95 12.59 -7.62
N ARG A 31 -3.54 12.02 -6.55
CA ARG A 31 -4.95 12.22 -6.20
C ARG A 31 -5.09 12.71 -4.76
N ARG A 32 -5.99 13.67 -4.55
CA ARG A 32 -6.31 14.20 -3.21
C ARG A 32 -6.75 13.11 -2.23
N ALA A 33 -7.53 12.12 -2.69
CA ALA A 33 -7.98 11.00 -1.85
C ALA A 33 -6.81 10.17 -1.31
N ASP A 34 -5.74 10.01 -2.09
CA ASP A 34 -4.54 9.29 -1.64
C ASP A 34 -3.78 10.09 -0.57
N LEU A 35 -3.70 11.42 -0.71
CA LEU A 35 -3.12 12.31 0.30
C LEU A 35 -3.92 12.25 1.62
N LEU A 36 -5.25 12.34 1.55
CA LEU A 36 -6.11 12.27 2.75
C LEU A 36 -5.96 10.93 3.46
N ARG A 37 -5.89 9.83 2.71
CA ARG A 37 -5.59 8.51 3.29
C ARG A 37 -4.20 8.46 3.92
N HIS A 38 -3.20 9.07 3.29
CA HIS A 38 -1.85 9.15 3.84
C HIS A 38 -1.77 9.96 5.14
N HIS A 39 -2.53 11.05 5.26
CA HIS A 39 -2.58 11.87 6.48
C HIS A 39 -2.93 11.06 7.73
N ARG A 40 -3.75 10.01 7.58
CA ARG A 40 -4.10 9.10 8.69
C ARG A 40 -2.91 8.39 9.32
N ILE A 41 -1.79 8.28 8.61
CA ILE A 41 -0.53 7.74 9.16
C ILE A 41 0.05 8.70 10.20
N HIS A 42 -0.11 10.01 10.00
CA HIS A 42 0.40 11.01 10.94
C HIS A 42 -0.53 11.22 12.14
N THR A 43 -1.85 11.15 11.92
CA THR A 43 -2.84 11.31 13.00
C THR A 43 -3.13 10.01 13.76
N ASN A 44 -2.64 8.87 13.25
CA ASN A 44 -2.99 7.53 13.73
C ASN A 44 -4.50 7.21 13.65
N GLU A 45 -5.28 7.95 12.86
CA GLU A 45 -6.70 7.68 12.65
C GLU A 45 -6.89 6.34 11.92
N ARG A 46 -7.64 5.42 12.54
CA ARG A 46 -7.91 4.08 12.01
C ARG A 46 -9.43 3.82 11.97
N PRO A 47 -10.15 4.35 10.97
CA PRO A 47 -11.61 4.32 10.96
C PRO A 47 -12.23 2.94 10.81
N PHE A 48 -11.45 1.96 10.33
CA PHE A 48 -11.96 0.64 10.01
C PHE A 48 -11.62 -0.31 11.14
N VAL A 49 -12.58 -0.53 12.04
CA VAL A 49 -12.40 -1.34 13.25
C VAL A 49 -12.85 -2.78 13.00
N CYS A 50 -12.11 -3.73 13.54
CA CYS A 50 -12.49 -5.14 13.58
C CYS A 50 -13.62 -5.34 14.60
N THR A 51 -14.69 -5.99 14.18
CA THR A 51 -15.88 -6.24 15.01
C THR A 51 -15.83 -7.58 15.74
N GLU A 52 -14.80 -8.39 15.52
CA GLU A 52 -14.63 -9.67 16.21
C GLU A 52 -14.32 -9.45 17.69
N SER A 53 -15.03 -10.21 18.54
CA SER A 53 -14.92 -10.11 19.99
C SER A 53 -13.49 -10.41 20.45
N GLY A 54 -12.93 -9.53 21.28
CA GLY A 54 -11.58 -9.66 21.83
C GLY A 54 -10.44 -9.28 20.88
N CYS A 55 -10.71 -8.85 19.64
CA CYS A 55 -9.65 -8.47 18.69
C CYS A 55 -9.17 -7.02 18.88
N GLY A 56 -10.10 -6.06 18.89
CA GLY A 56 -9.81 -4.63 19.09
C GLY A 56 -8.92 -3.97 18.03
N GLN A 57 -8.56 -4.67 16.95
CA GLN A 57 -7.70 -4.14 15.89
C GLN A 57 -8.45 -3.12 15.03
N SER A 58 -7.73 -2.12 14.52
CA SER A 58 -8.28 -1.11 13.61
C SER A 58 -7.28 -0.73 12.51
N PHE A 59 -7.79 -0.27 11.37
CA PHE A 59 -7.04 -0.09 10.14
C PHE A 59 -7.33 1.27 9.49
N ILE A 60 -6.32 1.78 8.76
CA ILE A 60 -6.43 3.03 7.97
C ILE A 60 -7.30 2.83 6.72
N GLN A 61 -7.35 1.59 6.19
CA GLN A 61 -8.03 1.23 4.94
C GLN A 61 -9.00 0.07 5.13
N LYS A 62 -10.14 0.12 4.42
CA LYS A 62 -11.14 -0.95 4.41
C LYS A 62 -10.58 -2.28 3.88
N SER A 63 -9.77 -2.24 2.82
CA SER A 63 -9.14 -3.44 2.25
C SER A 63 -8.24 -4.16 3.27
N SER A 64 -7.52 -3.41 4.10
CA SER A 64 -6.72 -3.98 5.18
C SER A 64 -7.59 -4.67 6.23
N LEU A 65 -8.73 -4.06 6.61
CA LEU A 65 -9.70 -4.70 7.49
C LEU A 65 -10.25 -5.99 6.86
N THR A 66 -10.67 -5.96 5.59
CA THR A 66 -11.19 -7.15 4.90
C THR A 66 -10.19 -8.29 4.87
N ILE A 67 -8.91 -8.01 4.58
CA ILE A 67 -7.85 -9.04 4.63
C ILE A 67 -7.65 -9.54 6.06
N HIS A 68 -7.67 -8.64 7.05
CA HIS A 68 -7.59 -9.02 8.46
C HIS A 68 -8.74 -9.92 8.90
N MET A 69 -9.98 -9.67 8.48
CA MET A 69 -11.12 -10.53 8.84
C MET A 69 -10.90 -12.01 8.43
N ARG A 70 -10.09 -12.26 7.40
CA ARG A 70 -9.71 -13.63 6.99
C ARG A 70 -8.85 -14.36 8.01
N THR A 71 -8.19 -13.66 8.94
CA THR A 71 -7.47 -14.31 10.04
C THR A 71 -8.42 -14.89 11.09
N HIS A 72 -9.65 -14.37 11.16
CA HIS A 72 -10.70 -14.91 12.04
C HIS A 72 -11.46 -16.05 11.37
N SER A 73 -11.82 -15.91 10.09
CA SER A 73 -12.55 -16.95 9.36
C SER A 73 -11.67 -18.10 8.85
N GLY A 74 -10.36 -17.88 8.75
CA GLY A 74 -9.43 -18.83 8.12
C GLY A 74 -9.49 -18.85 6.58
N GLU A 75 -10.24 -17.94 5.95
CA GLU A 75 -10.40 -17.89 4.49
C GLU A 75 -9.07 -17.62 3.78
N ARG A 76 -8.72 -18.44 2.78
CA ARG A 76 -7.50 -18.30 1.99
C ARG A 76 -7.78 -18.40 0.48
N PRO A 77 -8.36 -17.35 -0.14
CA PRO A 77 -8.85 -17.40 -1.51
C PRO A 77 -7.75 -17.53 -2.57
N PHE A 78 -6.50 -17.20 -2.23
CA PHE A 78 -5.41 -17.09 -3.19
C PHE A 78 -4.57 -18.37 -3.16
N HIS A 79 -4.87 -19.27 -4.09
CA HIS A 79 -4.19 -20.57 -4.20
C HIS A 79 -2.94 -20.48 -5.08
N CYS A 80 -1.88 -21.20 -4.68
CA CYS A 80 -0.76 -21.45 -5.57
C CYS A 80 -1.19 -22.42 -6.67
N SER A 81 -0.86 -22.08 -7.91
CA SER A 81 -1.22 -22.88 -9.09
C SER A 81 -0.10 -23.85 -9.52
N TRP A 82 0.94 -24.02 -8.71
CA TRP A 82 2.04 -24.92 -9.02
C TRP A 82 1.66 -26.36 -8.64
N GLU A 83 1.85 -27.32 -9.54
CA GLU A 83 1.24 -28.67 -9.42
C GLU A 83 1.55 -29.38 -8.09
N CYS A 84 2.79 -29.27 -7.60
CA CYS A 84 3.20 -29.88 -6.33
C CYS A 84 3.04 -28.96 -5.10
N CYS A 85 2.31 -27.85 -5.20
CA CYS A 85 2.15 -26.87 -4.13
C CYS A 85 0.69 -26.59 -3.79
N SER A 86 0.23 -27.10 -2.65
CA SER A 86 -1.14 -26.88 -2.16
C SER A 86 -1.29 -25.65 -1.25
N LYS A 87 -0.32 -24.72 -1.25
CA LYS A 87 -0.38 -23.55 -0.36
C LYS A 87 -1.40 -22.52 -0.84
N SER A 88 -2.15 -21.97 0.10
CA SER A 88 -3.08 -20.86 -0.12
C SER A 88 -2.85 -19.71 0.86
N PHE A 89 -3.28 -18.51 0.47
CA PHE A 89 -2.99 -17.26 1.16
C PHE A 89 -4.26 -16.42 1.33
N SER A 90 -4.29 -15.61 2.39
CA SER A 90 -5.40 -14.69 2.70
C SER A 90 -5.37 -13.43 1.82
N ASP A 91 -4.25 -13.13 1.15
CA ASP A 91 -4.11 -11.99 0.25
C ASP A 91 -3.21 -12.30 -0.97
N SER A 92 -3.41 -11.54 -2.05
CA SER A 92 -2.71 -11.74 -3.32
C SER A 92 -1.23 -11.37 -3.28
N SER A 93 -0.82 -10.44 -2.42
CA SER A 93 0.57 -10.02 -2.29
C SER A 93 1.41 -11.12 -1.64
N SER A 94 0.84 -11.80 -0.64
CA SER A 94 1.42 -12.98 -0.01
C SER A 94 1.60 -14.13 -1.01
N LEU A 95 0.59 -14.43 -1.84
CA LEU A 95 0.74 -15.40 -2.93
C LEU A 95 1.82 -14.97 -3.93
N SER A 96 1.84 -13.70 -4.34
CA SER A 96 2.83 -13.19 -5.30
C SER A 96 4.26 -13.33 -4.79
N ARG A 97 4.48 -13.03 -3.50
CA ARG A 97 5.78 -13.27 -2.84
C ARG A 97 6.11 -14.75 -2.77
N HIS A 98 5.14 -15.60 -2.43
CA HIS A 98 5.34 -17.05 -2.38
C HIS A 98 5.78 -17.63 -3.73
N ARG A 99 5.17 -17.17 -4.84
CA ARG A 99 5.52 -17.62 -6.20
C ARG A 99 6.99 -17.40 -6.56
N ARG A 100 7.67 -16.42 -5.94
CA ARG A 100 9.11 -16.19 -6.14
C ARG A 100 9.95 -17.38 -5.69
N ILE A 101 9.49 -18.17 -4.72
CA ILE A 101 10.18 -19.38 -4.26
C ILE A 101 10.24 -20.41 -5.40
N HIS A 102 9.14 -20.60 -6.13
CA HIS A 102 9.11 -21.51 -7.27
C HIS A 102 9.98 -21.03 -8.43
N ALA A 103 10.04 -19.72 -8.64
CA ALA A 103 10.88 -19.11 -9.67
C ALA A 103 12.37 -19.01 -9.26
N GLY A 104 12.73 -19.32 -8.01
CA GLY A 104 14.06 -19.06 -7.48
C GLY A 104 14.44 -17.56 -7.44
N ASP A 105 13.45 -16.66 -7.53
CA ASP A 105 13.67 -15.22 -7.65
C ASP A 105 14.09 -14.60 -6.32
N ARG A 106 15.24 -13.91 -6.33
CA ARG A 106 15.82 -13.16 -5.21
C ARG A 106 16.08 -11.72 -5.63
N PRO A 107 15.05 -10.85 -5.55
CA PRO A 107 15.13 -9.50 -6.09
C PRO A 107 15.88 -8.53 -5.17
N TYR A 108 16.16 -8.94 -3.92
CA TYR A 108 16.87 -8.10 -2.96
C TYR A 108 18.31 -8.57 -2.87
N GLN A 109 19.25 -7.63 -2.97
CA GLN A 109 20.67 -7.87 -2.79
C GLN A 109 21.19 -6.95 -1.70
N CYS A 110 22.07 -7.46 -0.85
CA CYS A 110 22.79 -6.60 0.07
C CYS A 110 23.78 -5.73 -0.72
N HIS A 111 23.64 -4.41 -0.62
CA HIS A 111 24.58 -3.46 -1.24
C HIS A 111 25.71 -3.04 -0.29
N PHE A 112 25.81 -3.67 0.87
CA PHE A 112 26.94 -3.46 1.75
C PHE A 112 28.17 -4.13 1.14
N SER A 113 29.25 -3.37 1.01
CA SER A 113 30.43 -3.72 0.19
C SER A 113 31.10 -5.04 0.56
N SER A 114 30.94 -5.53 1.80
CA SER A 114 31.48 -6.82 2.25
C SER A 114 30.46 -7.95 2.35
N CYS A 115 29.22 -7.75 1.89
CA CYS A 115 28.13 -8.73 2.01
C CYS A 115 27.58 -9.16 0.65
N SER A 116 27.87 -10.39 0.25
CA SER A 116 27.41 -10.98 -1.02
C SER A 116 26.06 -11.70 -0.92
N LYS A 117 25.25 -11.42 0.11
CA LYS A 117 23.96 -12.11 0.30
C LYS A 117 22.88 -11.57 -0.65
N ARG A 118 22.08 -12.52 -1.17
CA ARG A 118 20.82 -12.32 -1.89
C ARG A 118 19.68 -12.97 -1.11
#